data_AF-H9W8C6-F1
#
_entry.id   AF-H9W8C6-F1
#
_cell.length_a   1.000
_cell.length_b   1.000
_cell.length_c   1.000
_cell.angle_alpha   90.00
_cell.angle_beta   90.00
_cell.angle_gamma   90.00
#
_symmetry.space_group_name_H-M   'P 1'
#
loop_
_entity.id
_entity.type
_entity.pdbx_description
1 polymer ?
#
loop_
_entity_poly.entity_id
_entity_poly.type
_entity_poly.pdbx_seq_one_letter_code
_entity_poly.pdbx_strand_id
1 'polypeptide(L)' 'MDDPGNVTLPAGLNDTIRVNYYKSYLQNLINAVNDGANVVGYFAWSLLDNFEWKSGYTSRFGVVYV' A
#
# COMPACT_ATOMS: atom_id res chain seq x y z
N MET A 1 4.81 -2.25 3.02
CA MET A 1 3.41 -2.00 2.63
C MET A 1 2.56 -2.11 3.88
N ASP A 2 2.66 -3.25 4.57
CA ASP A 2 2.23 -3.41 5.95
C ASP A 2 2.98 -2.42 6.85
N ASP A 3 2.23 -1.67 7.63
CA ASP A 3 2.72 -0.79 8.69
C ASP A 3 2.06 -1.18 10.02
N PRO A 4 2.77 -1.12 11.17
CA PRO A 4 2.20 -1.55 12.43
C PRO A 4 0.99 -0.71 12.86
N GLY A 5 0.00 -1.37 13.45
CA GLY A 5 -1.22 -0.73 13.96
C GLY A 5 -1.03 0.13 15.21
N ASN A 6 0.13 0.06 15.86
CA ASN A 6 0.39 0.70 17.15
C ASN A 6 1.37 1.90 17.07
N VAL A 7 1.53 2.51 15.89
CA VAL A 7 2.33 3.73 15.73
C VAL A 7 1.56 4.98 16.17
N THR A 8 2.28 6.06 16.50
CA THR A 8 1.64 7.36 16.75
C THR A 8 1.02 7.90 15.46
N LEU A 9 -0.06 8.69 15.57
CA LEU A 9 -0.72 9.27 14.39
C LEU A 9 0.26 10.04 13.48
N PRO A 10 1.15 10.93 13.97
CA PRO A 10 2.11 11.61 13.10
C PRO A 10 3.06 10.65 12.38
N ALA A 11 3.50 9.57 13.03
CA ALA A 11 4.34 8.56 12.41
C ALA A 11 3.55 7.77 11.35
N GLY A 12 2.33 7.36 11.67
CA GLY A 12 1.47 6.60 10.78
C GLY A 12 0.95 7.36 9.55
N LEU A 13 0.88 8.69 9.63
CA LEU A 13 0.59 9.55 8.47
C LEU A 13 1.82 9.81 7.60
N ASN A 14 3.03 9.76 8.17
CA ASN A 14 4.29 9.88 7.42
C ASN A 14 4.77 8.52 6.88
N ASP A 15 3.91 7.83 6.13
CA ASP A 15 4.16 6.46 5.66
C ASP A 15 5.02 6.40 4.39
N THR A 16 6.30 6.73 4.54
CA THR A 16 7.26 6.70 3.42
C THR A 16 7.51 5.28 2.89
N ILE A 17 7.32 4.24 3.71
CA ILE A 17 7.49 2.84 3.32
C ILE A 17 6.41 2.46 2.30
N ARG A 18 5.13 2.75 2.59
CA ARG A 18 4.01 2.49 1.67
C ARG A 18 4.12 3.33 0.41
N VAL A 19 4.53 4.60 0.52
CA VAL A 19 4.79 5.46 -0.66
C VAL A 19 5.86 4.85 -1.57
N ASN A 20 6.99 4.43 -1.02
CA ASN A 20 8.08 3.85 -1.82
C ASN A 20 7.70 2.50 -2.42
N TYR A 21 6.93 1.69 -1.69
CA TYR A 21 6.36 0.45 -2.19
C TYR A 21 5.52 0.71 -3.46
N TYR A 22 4.53 1.61 -3.40
CA TYR A 22 3.68 1.90 -4.55
C TYR A 22 4.45 2.54 -5.72
N LYS A 23 5.39 3.46 -5.45
CA LYS A 23 6.25 4.03 -6.50
C LYS A 23 7.04 2.95 -7.24
N SER A 24 7.67 2.04 -6.51
CA SER A 24 8.45 0.95 -7.12
C SER A 24 7.57 -0.02 -7.93
N TYR A 25 6.38 -0.36 -7.43
CA TYR A 25 5.46 -1.24 -8.13
C TYR A 25 4.92 -0.59 -9.41
N LEU A 26 4.49 0.67 -9.34
CA LEU A 26 4.00 1.39 -10.51
C LEU A 26 5.09 1.57 -11.57
N GLN A 27 6.34 1.83 -11.16
CA GLN A 27 7.46 1.90 -12.11
C GLN A 27 7.67 0.57 -12.85
N ASN A 28 7.66 -0.56 -12.14
CA ASN A 28 7.80 -1.87 -12.77
C ASN A 28 6.57 -2.24 -13.61
N LEU A 29 5.37 -1.83 -13.19
CA LEU A 29 4.15 -2.02 -13.96
C LEU A 29 4.23 -1.29 -15.31
N ILE A 30 4.71 -0.03 -15.31
CA ILE A 30 4.91 0.75 -16.53
C ILE A 30 5.97 0.09 -17.43
N ASN A 31 7.06 -0.42 -16.85
CA ASN A 31 8.08 -1.15 -17.62
C ASN A 31 7.47 -2.39 -18.29
N ALA A 32 6.68 -3.17 -17.57
CA ALA A 32 6.00 -4.35 -18.13
C ALA A 32 5.02 -3.97 -19.26
N VAL A 33 4.28 -2.86 -19.12
CA VAL A 33 3.42 -2.33 -20.19
C VAL A 33 4.24 -1.96 -21.43
N ASN A 34 5.38 -1.29 -21.24
CA ASN A 34 6.28 -0.92 -22.34
C ASN A 34 6.89 -2.15 -23.03
N ASP A 35 7.10 -3.25 -22.29
CA ASP A 35 7.57 -4.53 -22.81
C ASP A 35 6.45 -5.37 -23.48
N GLY A 36 5.23 -4.83 -23.57
CA GLY A 36 4.11 -5.42 -24.30
C GLY A 36 3.07 -6.14 -23.45
N ALA A 37 3.15 -6.06 -22.12
CA ALA A 37 2.11 -6.63 -21.26
C ALA A 37 0.79 -5.84 -21.39
N ASN A 38 -0.32 -6.56 -21.58
CA ASN A 38 -1.65 -5.96 -21.62
C ASN A 38 -2.20 -5.72 -20.21
N VAL A 39 -1.86 -4.58 -19.60
CA VAL A 39 -2.36 -4.16 -18.28
C VAL A 39 -3.49 -3.16 -18.45
N VAL A 40 -4.66 -3.47 -17.91
CA VAL A 40 -5.88 -2.62 -18.03
C VAL A 40 -6.25 -1.87 -16.74
N GLY A 41 -5.54 -2.14 -15.63
CA GLY A 41 -5.81 -1.49 -14.36
C GLY A 41 -4.85 -1.92 -13.25
N TYR A 42 -4.81 -1.10 -12.20
CA TYR A 42 -4.05 -1.35 -10.98
C TYR A 42 -4.91 -0.99 -9.79
N PHE A 43 -5.03 -1.91 -8.82
CA PHE A 43 -5.81 -1.71 -7.61
C PHE A 43 -4.91 -1.90 -6.40
N ALA A 44 -4.75 -0.82 -5.64
CA ALA A 44 -4.04 -0.84 -4.37
C ALA A 44 -4.91 -1.52 -3.29
N TRP A 45 -4.30 -2.38 -2.48
CA TRP A 45 -4.90 -2.85 -1.24
C TRP A 45 -4.43 -1.95 -0.10
N SER A 46 -5.27 -1.23 0.61
CA SER A 46 -6.68 -0.98 0.39
C SER A 46 -6.95 0.51 0.58
N LEU A 47 -8.20 0.93 0.38
CA LEU A 47 -8.56 2.34 0.58
C LEU A 47 -8.35 2.77 2.04
N LEU A 48 -8.79 1.95 2.99
CA LEU A 48 -8.82 2.25 4.43
C LEU A 48 -8.04 1.20 5.20
N ASP A 49 -7.46 1.60 6.34
CA ASP A 49 -7.05 0.65 7.36
C ASP A 49 -8.26 -0.21 7.77
N ASN A 50 -8.07 -1.54 7.84
CA ASN A 50 -9.15 -2.49 8.02
C ASN A 50 -8.73 -3.66 8.92
N PHE A 51 -9.64 -4.58 9.20
CA PHE A 51 -9.35 -5.79 10.00
C PHE A 51 -8.63 -6.82 9.14
N GLU A 52 -7.32 -6.99 9.34
CA GLU A 52 -6.47 -7.83 8.49
C GLU A 52 -6.39 -9.27 9.02
N TRP A 53 -7.46 -10.03 8.78
CA TRP A 53 -7.52 -11.48 9.03
C TRP A 53 -7.01 -11.91 10.42
N LYS A 54 -5.90 -12.66 10.47
CA LYS A 54 -5.29 -13.13 11.73
C LYS A 54 -4.58 -12.02 12.49
N SER A 55 -4.17 -10.95 11.82
CA SER A 55 -3.48 -9.80 12.41
C SER A 55 -4.48 -8.82 13.06
N GLY A 56 -5.76 -8.90 12.70
CA GLY A 56 -6.76 -7.94 13.15
C GLY A 56 -6.32 -6.50 12.85
N TYR A 57 -6.42 -5.60 13.83
CA TYR A 57 -6.02 -4.18 13.67
C TYR A 57 -4.55 -3.90 14.01
N THR A 58 -3.71 -4.93 14.14
CA THR A 58 -2.28 -4.74 14.43
C THR A 58 -1.44 -4.48 13.17
N SER A 59 -2.07 -4.51 12.00
CA SER A 59 -1.46 -4.34 10.68
C SER A 59 -2.29 -3.34 9.85
N ARG A 60 -1.62 -2.46 9.11
CA ARG A 60 -2.23 -1.34 8.38
C ARG A 60 -1.80 -1.33 6.92
N PHE A 61 -2.77 -1.50 6.03
CA PHE A 61 -2.58 -1.50 4.58
C PHE A 61 -3.22 -0.29 3.88
N GLY A 62 -4.04 0.50 4.59
CA GLY A 62 -4.80 1.59 4.04
C GLY A 62 -3.92 2.71 3.48
N VAL A 63 -4.34 3.28 2.36
CA VAL A 63 -3.80 4.58 1.92
C VAL A 63 -4.43 5.75 2.69
N VAL A 64 -5.53 5.49 3.40
CA VAL A 64 -6.19 6.41 4.34
C VAL A 64 -6.23 5.78 5.72
N TYR A 65 -5.80 6.54 6.73
CA TYR A 65 -5.84 6.16 8.14
C TYR A 65 -7.28 6.11 8.67
N VAL A 66 -7.57 5.13 9.53
CA VAL A 66 -8.81 5.00 10.32
C VAL A 66 -8.48 4.66 11.77
#